data_AF-A0A536VH64-F1
#
_entry.id   AF-A0A536VH64-F1
#
_cell.length_a   1.000
_cell.length_b   1.000
_cell.length_c   1.000
_cell.angle_alpha   90.00
_cell.angle_beta   90.00
_cell.angle_gamma   90.00
#
_symmetry.space_group_name_H-M   'P 1'
#
loop_
_entity.id
_entity.type
_entity.pdbx_description
1 polymer ?
#
loop_
_entity_poly.entity_id
_entity_poly.type
_entity_poly.pdbx_seq_one_letter_code
_entity_poly.pdbx_strand_id
1 'polypeptide(L)'
;QRSAAVPDLPTIAEAGPLPGFDASSWFGLLAPAGTPSDIVNRIQQECAKALGTPALKERLLSQGAIPSGSTPAQFAGFIAAETKKWARVVKVSGAKVD
;
A
#
# COMPACT_ATOMS: atom_id res chain seq x y z
N GLN A 1 7.57 3.90 -7.28
CA GLN A 1 9.02 3.92 -6.95
C GLN A 1 9.73 2.76 -7.64
N ARG A 2 11.06 2.80 -7.84
CA ARG A 2 11.82 1.64 -8.34
C ARG A 2 11.73 0.47 -7.36
N SER A 3 11.66 -0.74 -7.89
CA SER A 3 11.70 -1.96 -7.08
C SER A 3 13.15 -2.33 -6.77
N ALA A 4 13.46 -2.56 -5.50
CA ALA A 4 14.78 -3.06 -5.10
C ALA A 4 15.08 -4.47 -5.64
N ALA A 5 14.04 -5.24 -6.01
CA ALA A 5 14.21 -6.57 -6.57
C ALA A 5 14.68 -6.54 -8.04
N VAL A 6 14.41 -5.45 -8.77
CA VAL A 6 14.79 -5.25 -10.18
C VAL A 6 15.23 -3.79 -10.39
N PRO A 7 16.34 -3.36 -9.77
CA PRO A 7 16.69 -1.94 -9.67
C PRO A 7 16.99 -1.28 -11.01
N ASP A 8 17.44 -2.05 -12.02
CA ASP A 8 17.78 -1.53 -13.34
C ASP A 8 16.54 -1.26 -14.21
N LEU A 9 15.40 -1.88 -13.88
CA LEU A 9 14.15 -1.70 -14.63
C LEU A 9 13.53 -0.33 -14.29
N PRO A 10 13.42 0.60 -15.27
CA PRO A 10 12.79 1.90 -15.02
C PRO A 10 11.29 1.77 -14.75
N THR A 11 10.77 2.70 -13.97
CA THR A 11 9.32 2.89 -13.80
C THR A 11 8.70 3.53 -15.05
N ILE A 12 7.37 3.44 -15.18
CA ILE A 12 6.63 4.15 -16.23
C ILE A 12 6.85 5.67 -16.14
N ALA A 13 6.95 6.22 -14.91
CA ALA A 13 7.20 7.65 -14.71
C ALA A 13 8.60 8.10 -15.17
N GLU A 14 9.57 7.18 -15.27
CA GLU A 14 10.94 7.48 -15.71
C GLU A 14 11.13 7.26 -17.21
N ALA A 15 10.53 6.20 -17.78
CA ALA A 15 10.74 5.80 -19.17
C ALA A 15 9.62 6.26 -20.12
N GLY A 16 8.42 6.54 -19.60
CA GLY A 16 7.24 6.90 -20.39
C GLY A 16 6.91 8.40 -20.34
N PRO A 17 5.98 8.87 -21.20
CA PRO A 17 5.56 10.27 -21.24
C PRO A 17 4.55 10.64 -20.12
N LEU A 18 4.58 9.91 -18.99
CA LEU A 18 3.58 10.00 -17.92
C LEU A 18 4.24 10.32 -16.57
N PRO A 19 4.70 11.58 -16.37
CA PRO A 19 5.30 11.98 -15.11
C PRO A 19 4.31 11.80 -13.96
N GLY A 20 4.80 11.26 -12.84
CA GLY A 20 3.98 10.97 -11.65
C GLY A 20 3.06 9.77 -11.78
N PHE A 21 3.18 8.97 -12.85
CA PHE A 21 2.45 7.70 -12.95
C PHE A 21 2.90 6.73 -11.84
N ASP A 22 1.96 6.34 -11.00
CA ASP A 22 2.15 5.29 -10.01
C ASP A 22 0.84 4.51 -9.85
N ALA A 23 0.91 3.21 -10.10
CA ALA A 23 -0.20 2.27 -9.97
C ALA A 23 0.32 1.02 -9.25
N SER A 24 0.57 1.17 -7.96
CA SER A 24 1.03 0.09 -7.08
C SER A 24 -0.12 -0.53 -6.32
N SER A 25 -0.18 -1.86 -6.27
CA SER A 25 -1.12 -2.59 -5.40
C SER A 25 -0.66 -2.55 -3.94
N TRP A 26 -1.62 -2.63 -3.02
CA TRP A 26 -1.35 -2.63 -1.59
C TRP A 26 -2.28 -3.60 -0.86
N PHE A 27 -1.83 -4.03 0.32
CA PHE A 27 -2.59 -4.88 1.23
C PHE A 27 -2.58 -4.27 2.62
N GLY A 28 -3.61 -4.52 3.40
CA GLY A 28 -3.66 -4.12 4.80
C GLY A 28 -4.78 -4.81 5.56
N LEU A 29 -4.82 -4.55 6.86
CA LEU A 29 -5.82 -5.09 7.77
C LEU A 29 -6.85 -4.02 8.10
N LEU A 30 -8.11 -4.42 8.13
CA LEU A 30 -9.24 -3.57 8.50
C LEU A 30 -10.04 -4.26 9.59
N ALA A 31 -10.59 -3.48 10.52
CA ALA A 31 -11.49 -3.94 11.56
C ALA A 31 -12.90 -3.35 11.33
N PRO A 32 -13.97 -3.95 11.87
CA PRO A 32 -15.31 -3.39 11.80
C PRO A 32 -15.37 -1.95 12.34
N ALA A 33 -16.25 -1.13 11.75
CA ALA A 33 -16.52 0.22 12.23
C ALA A 33 -16.97 0.19 13.70
N GLY A 34 -16.42 1.09 14.51
CA GLY A 34 -16.68 1.15 15.96
C GLY A 34 -15.81 0.23 16.81
N THR A 35 -14.88 -0.53 16.22
CA THR A 35 -13.86 -1.26 17.00
C THR A 35 -13.08 -0.28 17.90
N PRO A 36 -12.96 -0.55 19.21
CA PRO A 36 -12.21 0.29 20.14
C PRO A 36 -10.77 0.58 19.68
N SER A 37 -10.33 1.83 19.86
CA SER A 37 -9.04 2.31 19.35
C SER A 37 -7.84 1.62 20.01
N ASP A 38 -7.96 1.21 21.27
CA ASP A 38 -6.96 0.43 21.99
C ASP A 38 -6.76 -0.97 21.36
N ILE A 39 -7.83 -1.64 20.94
CA ILE A 39 -7.77 -2.92 20.21
C ILE A 39 -7.08 -2.73 18.86
N VAL A 40 -7.49 -1.71 18.09
CA VAL A 40 -6.88 -1.39 16.79
C VAL A 40 -5.39 -1.10 16.94
N ASN A 41 -5.03 -0.29 17.93
CA ASN A 41 -3.64 0.08 18.20
C ASN A 41 -2.81 -1.15 18.61
N ARG A 42 -3.36 -2.02 19.46
CA ARG A 42 -2.67 -3.26 19.85
C ARG A 42 -2.38 -4.15 18.65
N ILE A 43 -3.37 -4.38 17.78
CA ILE A 43 -3.19 -5.19 16.56
C ILE A 43 -2.14 -4.54 15.66
N GLN A 44 -2.22 -3.24 15.42
CA GLN A 44 -1.25 -2.54 14.59
C GLN A 44 0.17 -2.66 15.14
N GLN A 45 0.37 -2.52 16.45
CA GLN A 45 1.67 -2.64 17.08
C GLN A 45 2.27 -4.04 16.91
N GLU A 46 1.48 -5.09 17.12
CA GLU A 46 1.95 -6.47 16.94
C GLU A 46 2.23 -6.78 15.45
N CYS A 47 1.41 -6.27 14.53
CA CYS A 47 1.68 -6.38 13.09
C CYS A 47 2.98 -5.65 12.70
N ALA A 48 3.20 -4.43 13.19
CA ALA A 48 4.41 -3.67 12.91
C ALA A 48 5.66 -4.37 13.44
N LYS A 49 5.60 -4.95 14.65
CA LYS A 49 6.68 -5.78 15.20
C LYS A 49 6.96 -6.99 14.31
N ALA A 50 5.92 -7.74 13.93
CA ALA A 50 6.06 -8.92 13.09
C ALA A 50 6.68 -8.59 11.72
N LEU A 51 6.22 -7.52 11.06
CA LEU A 51 6.76 -7.04 9.79
C LEU A 51 8.22 -6.55 9.89
N GLY A 52 8.66 -6.15 11.08
CA GLY A 52 10.04 -5.78 11.38
C GLY A 52 10.98 -6.97 11.56
N THR A 53 10.47 -8.20 11.70
CA THR A 53 11.33 -9.38 11.85
C THR A 53 12.07 -9.70 10.55
N PRO A 54 13.35 -10.15 10.60
CA PRO A 54 14.11 -10.48 9.40
C PRO A 54 13.40 -11.50 8.51
N ALA A 55 12.86 -12.56 9.10
CA ALA A 55 12.18 -13.64 8.37
C ALA A 55 10.98 -13.15 7.55
N LEU A 56 10.11 -12.31 8.12
CA LEU A 56 8.97 -11.75 7.37
C LEU A 56 9.42 -10.72 6.36
N LYS A 57 10.37 -9.86 6.73
CA LYS A 57 10.90 -8.83 5.82
C LYS A 57 11.51 -9.46 4.57
N GLU A 58 12.36 -10.46 4.72
CA GLU A 58 12.98 -11.19 3.61
C GLU A 58 11.93 -11.89 2.75
N ARG A 59 10.96 -12.57 3.37
CA ARG A 59 9.89 -13.28 2.64
C ARG A 59 8.98 -12.34 1.85
N LEU A 60 8.69 -11.15 2.36
CA LEU A 60 7.89 -10.17 1.64
C LEU A 60 8.69 -9.54 0.50
N LEU A 61 9.94 -9.17 0.75
CA LEU A 61 10.81 -8.60 -0.27
C LEU A 61 11.08 -9.58 -1.43
N SER A 62 11.23 -10.88 -1.14
CA SER A 62 11.40 -11.90 -2.19
C SER A 62 10.16 -12.08 -3.07
N GLN A 63 8.99 -11.67 -2.59
CA GLN A 63 7.73 -11.61 -3.35
C GLN A 63 7.47 -10.23 -3.97
N GLY A 64 8.42 -9.30 -3.86
CA GLY A 64 8.28 -7.92 -4.35
C GLY A 64 7.37 -7.04 -3.47
N ALA A 65 6.95 -7.51 -2.29
CA ALA A 65 6.16 -6.75 -1.35
C ALA A 65 7.06 -5.97 -0.38
N ILE A 66 6.74 -4.71 -0.14
CA ILE A 66 7.48 -3.84 0.78
C ILE A 66 6.71 -3.77 2.10
N PRO A 67 7.24 -4.32 3.21
CA PRO A 67 6.55 -4.27 4.49
C PRO A 67 6.36 -2.82 4.97
N SER A 68 5.15 -2.51 5.44
CA SER A 68 4.80 -1.21 6.01
C SER A 68 4.21 -1.39 7.40
N GLY A 69 4.81 -0.76 8.40
CA GLY A 69 4.32 -0.72 9.78
C GLY A 69 3.54 0.55 10.11
N SER A 70 2.88 1.18 9.11
CA SER A 70 2.17 2.45 9.28
C SER A 70 1.19 2.42 10.46
N THR A 71 1.00 3.58 11.10
CA THR A 71 -0.01 3.72 12.15
C THR A 71 -1.43 3.63 11.56
N PRO A 72 -2.46 3.38 12.39
CA PRO A 72 -3.84 3.34 11.90
C PRO A 72 -4.26 4.66 11.23
N ALA A 73 -3.83 5.79 11.77
CA ALA A 73 -4.11 7.11 11.20
C ALA A 73 -3.43 7.33 9.85
N GLN A 74 -2.16 6.92 9.71
CA GLN A 74 -1.44 6.99 8.44
C GLN A 74 -2.10 6.11 7.38
N PHE A 75 -2.50 4.89 7.76
CA PHE A 75 -3.15 3.98 6.83
C PHE A 75 -4.55 4.46 6.41
N ALA A 76 -5.33 5.04 7.33
CA ALA A 76 -6.59 5.69 7.01
C ALA A 76 -6.41 6.84 6.00
N GLY A 77 -5.39 7.69 6.22
CA GLY A 77 -5.04 8.76 5.27
C GLY A 77 -4.65 8.23 3.89
N PHE A 78 -3.88 7.14 3.84
CA PHE A 78 -3.51 6.47 2.60
C PHE A 78 -4.72 5.91 1.86
N ILE A 79 -5.63 5.20 2.54
CA ILE A 79 -6.88 4.69 1.95
C ILE A 79 -7.71 5.84 1.36
N ALA A 80 -7.84 6.96 2.07
CA ALA A 80 -8.58 8.13 1.58
C ALA A 80 -7.95 8.71 0.30
N ALA A 81 -6.62 8.81 0.26
CA ALA A 81 -5.88 9.30 -0.91
C ALA A 81 -6.03 8.36 -2.12
N GLU A 82 -5.85 7.05 -1.92
CA GLU A 82 -6.00 6.04 -2.97
C GLU A 82 -7.45 5.97 -3.48
N THR A 83 -8.44 6.04 -2.59
CA THR A 83 -9.86 6.07 -2.97
C THR A 83 -10.14 7.27 -3.88
N LYS A 84 -9.66 8.47 -3.51
CA LYS A 84 -9.82 9.69 -4.33
C LYS A 84 -9.14 9.57 -5.69
N LYS A 85 -7.93 9.02 -5.73
CA LYS A 85 -7.16 8.79 -6.97
C LYS A 85 -7.89 7.82 -7.89
N TRP A 86 -8.27 6.64 -7.39
CA TRP A 86 -8.89 5.59 -8.20
C TRP A 86 -10.32 5.95 -8.63
N ALA A 87 -11.09 6.67 -7.81
CA ALA A 87 -12.39 7.20 -8.22
C ALA A 87 -12.28 8.10 -9.47
N ARG A 88 -11.23 8.95 -9.54
CA ARG A 88 -10.95 9.77 -10.73
C ARG A 88 -10.59 8.90 -11.94
N VAL A 89 -9.73 7.90 -11.74
CA VAL A 89 -9.30 6.99 -12.82
C VAL A 89 -10.50 6.25 -13.43
N VAL A 90 -11.34 5.64 -12.59
CA VAL A 90 -12.56 4.92 -13.02
C VAL A 90 -13.49 5.85 -13.80
N LYS A 91 -13.72 7.07 -13.30
CA LYS A 91 -14.57 8.04 -13.99
C LYS A 91 -14.04 8.43 -15.36
N VAL A 92 -12.73 8.64 -15.49
CA VAL A 92 -12.09 9.06 -16.75
C VAL A 92 -12.01 7.92 -17.75
N SER A 93 -11.72 6.70 -17.29
CA SER A 93 -11.59 5.54 -18.17
C SER A 93 -12.93 4.99 -18.65
N GLY A 94 -14.03 5.32 -17.95
CA GLY A 94 -15.34 4.71 -18.19
C GLY A 94 -15.42 3.25 -17.73
N ALA A 95 -14.44 2.78 -16.95
CA ALA A 95 -14.45 1.44 -16.40
C ALA A 95 -15.68 1.23 -15.51
N LYS A 96 -16.27 0.04 -15.62
CA LYS A 96 -17.38 -0.40 -14.79
C LYS A 96 -17.06 -1.79 -14.25
N VAL A 97 -17.53 -2.03 -13.03
CA VAL A 97 -17.73 -3.38 -12.53
C VAL A 97 -19.14 -3.70 -13.02
N ASP A 98 -19.23 -4.55 -14.05
CA ASP A 98 -20.45 -5.06 -14.71
C ASP A 98 -21.63 -4.08 -14.91
#